data_AF-A0A382EIB0-F1
#
_entry.id   AF-A0A382EIB0-F1
#
_cell.length_a   1.000
_cell.length_b   1.000
_cell.length_c   1.000
_cell.angle_alpha   90.00
_cell.angle_beta   90.00
_cell.angle_gamma   90.00
#
_symmetry.space_group_name_H-M   'P 1'
#
loop_
_entity.id
_entity.type
_entity.pdbx_description
1 polymer ?
#
loop_
_entity_poly.entity_id
_entity_poly.type
_entity_poly.pdbx_seq_one_letter_code
_entity_poly.pdbx_strand_id
1 'polypeptide(L)' 'MTQIRVLWLVFVLLLVSLPGGGPVEAGEPGYAVGDMELGAKDAPVTIIEYASMTCSHCANFHMGPFRELKAKYIGTGKVR' A
#
# COMPACT_ATOMS: atom_id res chain seq x y z
N MET A 1 -54.31 6.26 -0.02
CA MET A 1 -53.72 5.30 -0.99
C MET A 1 -52.66 5.95 -1.89
N THR A 2 -52.91 7.13 -2.46
CA THR A 2 -51.98 7.86 -3.34
C THR A 2 -50.79 8.48 -2.61
N GLN A 3 -50.99 9.08 -1.44
CA GLN A 3 -49.90 9.70 -0.66
C GLN A 3 -48.86 8.68 -0.17
N ILE A 4 -49.28 7.48 0.22
CA ILE A 4 -48.38 6.40 0.64
C ILE A 4 -47.50 5.93 -0.53
N ARG A 5 -48.06 5.86 -1.75
CA ARG A 5 -47.30 5.52 -2.97
C ARG A 5 -46.29 6.60 -3.36
N VAL A 6 -46.66 7.88 -3.23
CA VAL A 6 -45.78 9.01 -3.52
C VAL A 6 -44.64 9.10 -2.49
N LEU A 7 -44.94 8.95 -1.20
CA LEU A 7 -43.93 8.91 -0.14
C LEU A 7 -42.97 7.72 -0.31
N TRP A 8 -43.47 6.55 -0.70
CA TRP A 8 -42.63 5.38 -0.92
C TRP A 8 -41.73 5.55 -2.16
N LEU A 9 -42.24 6.14 -3.25
CA LEU A 9 -41.45 6.43 -4.44
C LEU A 9 -40.38 7.50 -4.18
N VAL A 10 -40.69 8.55 -3.41
CA VAL A 10 -39.72 9.57 -3.01
C VAL A 10 -38.66 8.98 -2.07
N PHE A 11 -39.04 8.11 -1.15
CA PHE A 11 -38.11 7.44 -0.25
C PHE A 11 -37.17 6.46 -0.98
N VAL A 12 -37.69 5.72 -1.97
CA VAL A 12 -36.88 4.86 -2.85
C VAL A 12 -35.96 5.69 -3.74
N LEU A 13 -36.42 6.81 -4.29
CA LEU A 13 -35.55 7.73 -5.05
C LEU A 13 -34.45 8.32 -4.17
N LEU A 14 -34.75 8.69 -2.92
CA LEU A 14 -33.76 9.19 -1.97
C LEU A 14 -32.72 8.12 -1.61
N LEU A 15 -33.14 6.86 -1.44
CA LEU A 15 -32.24 5.74 -1.18
C LEU A 15 -31.32 5.40 -2.35
N VAL A 16 -31.83 5.49 -3.59
CA VAL A 16 -31.04 5.23 -4.82
C VAL A 16 -30.02 6.35 -5.11
N SER A 17 -30.22 7.54 -4.55
CA SER A 17 -29.36 8.71 -4.79
C SER A 17 -28.22 8.87 -3.78
N LEU A 18 -28.06 7.97 -2.79
CA LEU A 18 -26.94 8.04 -1.86
C LEU A 18 -25.64 7.60 -2.57
N PRO A 19 -24.63 8.47 -2.70
CA PRO A 19 -23.30 8.08 -3.18
C PRO A 19 -22.55 7.35 -2.06
N GLY A 20 -22.98 6.13 -1.76
CA GLY A 20 -22.40 5.30 -0.69
C GLY A 20 -21.64 4.08 -1.19
N GLY A 21 -21.33 3.99 -2.49
CA GLY A 21 -20.78 2.78 -3.10
C GLY A 21 -19.99 3.04 -4.38
N GLY A 22 -19.12 4.06 -4.38
CA GLY A 22 -18.05 4.11 -5.35
C GLY A 22 -17.11 2.90 -5.15
N PRO A 23 -16.36 2.47 -6.18
CA PRO A 23 -15.32 1.48 -5.99
C PRO A 23 -14.41 1.95 -4.86
N VAL A 24 -14.18 1.07 -3.88
CA VAL A 24 -13.08 1.26 -2.94
C VAL A 24 -11.82 1.28 -3.79
N GLU A 25 -11.25 2.45 -4.02
CA GLU A 25 -9.83 2.55 -4.33
C GLU A 25 -9.14 1.87 -3.15
N ALA A 26 -8.72 0.63 -3.37
CA ALA A 26 -7.81 -0.05 -2.49
C ALA A 26 -6.64 0.92 -2.34
N GLY A 27 -6.53 1.56 -1.16
CA GLY A 27 -5.41 2.41 -0.83
C GLY A 27 -4.14 1.68 -1.24
N GLU A 28 -3.20 2.44 -1.79
CA GLU A 28 -1.92 1.97 -2.31
C GLU A 28 -1.40 0.78 -1.49
N PRO A 29 -0.82 -0.28 -2.09
CA PRO A 29 -0.14 -1.32 -1.33
C PRO A 29 1.09 -0.68 -0.68
N GLY A 30 0.86 0.04 0.40
CA GLY A 30 1.75 1.04 0.94
C GLY A 30 2.31 0.51 2.24
N TYR A 31 3.62 0.39 2.25
CA TYR A 31 4.51 0.12 3.38
C TYR A 31 3.98 0.66 4.71
N ALA A 32 4.39 0.04 5.82
CA ALA A 32 3.94 0.48 7.12
C ALA A 32 4.32 1.95 7.32
N VAL A 33 3.42 2.71 7.96
CA VAL A 33 3.67 4.13 8.25
C VAL A 33 4.96 4.23 9.07
N GLY A 34 5.98 4.87 8.50
CA GLY A 34 7.31 5.01 9.10
C GLY A 34 8.40 4.11 8.51
N ASP A 35 8.08 3.27 7.53
CA ASP A 35 9.08 2.50 6.79
C ASP A 35 10.07 3.41 6.05
N MET A 36 11.29 2.93 5.91
CA MET A 36 12.37 3.62 5.19
C MET A 36 12.55 2.97 3.83
N GLU A 37 12.75 3.79 2.79
CA GLU A 37 12.94 3.31 1.42
C GLU A 37 14.37 3.59 0.92
N LEU A 38 14.88 2.70 0.06
CA LEU A 38 16.17 2.87 -0.59
C LEU A 38 16.15 2.33 -2.03
N GLY A 39 16.27 3.20 -3.02
CA GLY A 39 16.37 2.78 -4.43
C GLY A 39 15.67 3.73 -5.38
N ALA A 40 15.52 3.30 -6.64
CA ALA A 40 14.77 4.03 -7.64
C ALA A 40 13.26 3.85 -7.40
N LYS A 41 12.46 4.91 -7.51
CA LYS A 41 11.00 4.85 -7.26
C LYS A 41 10.26 3.93 -8.22
N ASP A 42 10.78 3.80 -9.43
CA ASP A 42 10.28 2.99 -10.53
C ASP A 42 10.95 1.61 -10.63
N ALA A 43 11.74 1.21 -9.62
CA ALA A 43 12.33 -0.11 -9.60
C ALA A 43 11.22 -1.19 -9.70
N PRO A 44 11.35 -2.16 -10.60
CA PRO A 44 10.26 -3.10 -10.92
C PRO A 44 10.00 -4.13 -9.81
N VAL A 45 10.91 -4.26 -8.85
CA VAL A 45 10.82 -5.22 -7.73
C VAL A 45 11.01 -4.46 -6.43
N THR A 46 10.21 -4.80 -5.42
CA THR A 46 10.36 -4.27 -4.06
C THR A 46 10.78 -5.38 -3.09
N ILE A 47 11.76 -5.10 -2.24
CA ILE A 47 12.19 -5.99 -1.14
C ILE A 47 11.94 -5.28 0.19
N ILE A 48 11.25 -5.95 1.11
CA ILE A 48 11.00 -5.45 2.46
C ILE A 48 11.86 -6.24 3.45
N GLU A 49 12.73 -5.52 4.17
CA GLU A 49 13.54 -6.09 5.25
C GLU A 49 12.83 -5.89 6.60
N TYR A 50 12.37 -6.98 7.20
CA TYR A 50 11.95 -6.99 8.60
C TYR A 50 13.16 -7.17 9.51
N ALA A 51 13.72 -6.04 9.96
CA ALA A 51 14.90 -6.01 10.82
C ALA A 51 14.59 -5.55 12.24
N SER A 52 15.50 -5.89 13.17
CA SER A 52 15.56 -5.32 14.50
C SER A 52 16.96 -4.78 14.76
N MET A 53 17.06 -3.60 15.38
CA MET A 53 18.33 -2.98 15.77
C MET A 53 19.13 -3.81 16.78
N THR A 54 18.48 -4.77 17.45
CA THR A 54 19.13 -5.67 18.42
C THR A 54 19.43 -7.07 17.86
N CYS A 55 19.11 -7.34 16.59
CA CYS A 55 19.35 -8.64 15.97
C CYS A 55 20.79 -8.75 15.42
N SER A 56 21.58 -9.67 15.98
CA SER A 56 22.97 -9.92 15.53
C SER A 56 23.05 -10.46 14.10
N HIS A 57 22.03 -11.21 13.64
CA HIS A 57 21.97 -11.69 12.26
C HIS A 57 21.71 -10.55 11.25
N CYS A 58 20.89 -9.57 11.61
CA CYS A 58 20.67 -8.36 10.80
C CYS A 58 21.97 -7.54 10.69
N ALA A 59 22.73 -7.41 11.79
CA ALA A 59 24.03 -6.75 11.74
C ALA A 59 24.99 -7.44 10.76
N ASN A 60 25.07 -8.78 10.79
CA ASN A 60 25.89 -9.53 9.84
C ASN A 60 25.42 -9.38 8.38
N PHE A 61 24.10 -9.35 8.16
CA PHE A 61 23.51 -9.07 6.84
C PHE A 61 23.95 -7.70 6.30
N HIS A 62 23.89 -6.66 7.13
CA HIS A 62 24.26 -5.28 6.75
C HIS A 62 25.76 -5.11 6.47
N MET A 63 26.62 -5.86 7.17
CA MET A 63 28.07 -5.81 6.96
C MET A 63 28.56 -6.58 5.73
N GLY A 64 27.80 -7.57 5.26
CA GLY A 64 28.16 -8.43 4.13
C GLY A 64 27.13 -8.39 3.01
N PRO A 65 26.17 -9.34 2.96
CA PRO A 65 25.25 -9.52 1.83
C PRO A 65 24.50 -8.26 1.39
N PHE A 66 24.10 -7.38 2.31
CA PHE A 66 23.41 -6.14 1.98
C PHE A 66 24.26 -5.22 1.08
N ARG A 67 25.59 -5.20 1.27
CA ARG A 67 26.50 -4.40 0.43
C ARG A 67 26.48 -4.88 -1.03
N GLU A 68 26.44 -6.20 -1.22
CA GLU A 68 26.33 -6.81 -2.53
C GLU A 68 24.95 -6.57 -3.16
N LEU A 69 23.87 -6.75 -2.39
CA LEU A 69 22.51 -6.47 -2.82
C LEU A 69 22.39 -5.01 -3.28
N LYS A 70 22.92 -4.08 -2.48
CA LYS A 70 22.92 -2.64 -2.77
C LYS A 70 23.67 -2.31 -4.05
N ALA A 71 24.86 -2.88 -4.26
CA ALA A 71 25.66 -2.60 -5.45
C ALA A 71 25.04 -3.20 -6.73
N LYS A 72 24.57 -4.46 -6.65
CA LYS A 72 24.15 -5.22 -7.84
C LYS A 72 22.70 -4.95 -8.27
N TYR A 73 21.83 -4.59 -7.33
CA TYR A 73 20.38 -4.53 -7.58
C TYR A 73 19.77 -3.17 -7.25
N ILE A 74 20.09 -2.59 -6.08
CA ILE A 74 19.53 -1.29 -5.70
C ILE A 74 20.16 -0.18 -6.54
N GLY A 75 21.50 -0.14 -6.62
CA GLY A 75 22.24 0.86 -7.39
C GLY A 75 22.05 0.76 -8.91
N THR A 76 21.56 -0.39 -9.41
CA THR A 76 21.23 -0.59 -10.82
C THR A 76 19.75 -0.38 -11.14
N GLY A 77 18.95 0.03 -10.15
CA GLY A 77 17.52 0.30 -10.32
C GLY A 77 16.65 -0.95 -10.50
N LYS A 78 17.20 -2.15 -10.27
CA LYS A 78 16.45 -3.41 -10.40
C LYS A 78 15.51 -3.65 -9.21
N VAL A 79 15.88 -3.14 -8.05
CA VAL A 79 15.17 -3.33 -6.78
C VAL A 79 15.13 -2.03 -5.99
N ARG A 80 14.07 -1.84 -5.20
CA ARG A 80 14.00 -0.87 -4.10
C ARG A 80 13.50 -1.50 -2.81
#